data_AF-A0A1S3ZGM4-F1
#
_entry.id   AF-A0A1S3ZGM4-F1
#
_cell.length_a   1.000
_cell.length_b   1.000
_cell.length_c   1.000
_cell.angle_alpha   90.00
_cell.angle_beta   90.00
_cell.angle_gamma   90.00
#
_symmetry.space_group_name_H-M   'P 1'
#
loop_
_entity.id
_entity.type
_entity.pdbx_description
1 polymer ?
#
loop_
_entity_poly.entity_id
_entity_poly.type
_entity_poly.pdbx_seq_one_letter_code
_entity_poly.pdbx_strand_id
1 'polypeptide(L)'
;MNGNGVEEETAFEIGVVVPKSSDCIEVLVEEFRKAGLIVDRVVGLQNEFIRLGAPIETLGKAAAELQLKKRTHIGDNHEIFLQLLLNSEHTILVSGVDLQFHWDEVEAFERQPDGSLFSWFERYCCYRHIIYGIVNTSTSTVVLKSDGIEVHWEPGKPLLRILESVGIVKEVFPVHDEKKTKQLLRSWALNWWDFTVQPIDDICNYYGTKIASYFAFLGMYTKWILFPAAFGLTVQLVDFGSLQLFVLSAFFISIVSWAVLFLQFWKRKNSALLVRWQMNYPAGVDNGSRLLEGE
;
A
#
# COMPACT_ATOMS: atom_id res chain seq x y z
N MET A 1 35.93 8.91 -6.47
CA MET A 1 35.73 9.56 -5.16
C MET A 1 34.63 10.59 -5.31
N ASN A 2 33.43 10.23 -4.85
CA ASN A 2 32.39 11.08 -4.25
C ASN A 2 31.16 10.18 -4.09
N GLY A 3 31.27 9.27 -3.11
CA GLY A 3 30.13 8.56 -2.58
C GLY A 3 29.35 9.52 -1.69
N ASN A 4 28.41 10.26 -2.28
CA ASN A 4 27.32 10.84 -1.52
C ASN A 4 26.28 9.75 -1.33
N GLY A 5 26.58 8.80 -0.44
CA GLY A 5 25.53 8.02 0.21
C GLY A 5 24.72 9.03 1.00
N VAL A 6 23.58 9.46 0.46
CA VAL A 6 22.55 10.09 1.26
C VAL A 6 22.13 8.99 2.23
N GLU A 7 22.68 9.04 3.46
CA GLU A 7 22.14 8.25 4.56
C GLU A 7 20.67 8.62 4.63
N GLU A 8 19.81 7.69 4.22
CA GLU A 8 18.37 7.80 4.31
C GLU A 8 18.07 7.94 5.80
N GLU A 9 17.90 9.18 6.26
CA GLU A 9 17.63 9.50 7.67
C GLU A 9 16.44 8.63 8.09
N THR A 10 16.67 7.73 9.04
CA THR A 10 15.68 6.70 9.42
C THR A 10 14.46 7.39 10.01
N ALA A 11 13.44 7.59 9.17
CA ALA A 11 12.18 8.19 9.58
C ALA A 11 11.40 7.22 10.47
N PHE A 12 10.69 7.77 11.46
CA PHE A 12 9.73 7.02 12.25
C PHE A 12 8.43 6.90 11.46
N GLU A 13 8.03 5.67 11.16
CA GLU A 13 6.95 5.37 10.21
C GLU A 13 5.78 4.63 10.85
N ILE A 14 5.95 4.07 12.05
CA ILE A 14 4.86 3.41 12.80
C ILE A 14 4.77 4.00 14.20
N GLY A 15 3.55 4.23 14.67
CA GLY A 15 3.23 4.57 16.05
C GLY A 15 2.49 3.43 16.73
N VAL A 16 2.87 3.13 17.97
CA VAL A 16 2.18 2.18 18.87
C VAL A 16 1.74 2.94 20.11
N VAL A 17 0.47 2.79 20.50
CA VAL A 17 -0.13 3.50 21.64
C VAL A 17 -0.32 2.55 22.82
N VAL A 18 0.28 2.87 23.96
CA VAL A 18 0.23 2.05 25.18
C VAL A 18 -0.13 2.93 26.40
N PRO A 19 -0.92 2.46 27.37
CA PRO A 19 -1.12 3.13 28.66
C PRO A 19 0.21 3.36 29.38
N LYS A 20 0.36 4.54 30.00
CA LYS A 20 1.60 4.94 30.68
C LYS A 20 1.99 4.06 31.87
N SER A 21 1.02 3.40 32.50
CA SER A 21 1.18 2.58 33.71
C SER A 21 1.52 1.11 33.43
N SER A 22 1.86 0.78 32.18
CA SER A 22 2.09 -0.60 31.76
C SER A 22 3.54 -1.01 31.90
N ASP A 23 3.85 -2.02 32.73
CA ASP A 23 5.18 -2.65 32.77
C ASP A 23 5.51 -3.34 31.43
N CYS A 24 4.48 -3.59 30.60
CA CYS A 24 4.62 -4.14 29.26
C CYS A 24 5.41 -3.23 28.32
N ILE A 25 5.51 -1.92 28.58
CA ILE A 25 6.21 -0.97 27.70
C ILE A 25 7.69 -1.33 27.59
N GLU A 26 8.36 -1.64 28.71
CA GLU A 26 9.79 -1.96 28.68
C GLU A 26 10.04 -3.26 27.90
N VAL A 27 9.20 -4.27 28.11
CA VAL A 27 9.30 -5.53 27.36
C VAL A 27 9.05 -5.29 25.86
N LEU A 28 8.04 -4.51 25.51
CA LEU A 28 7.72 -4.20 24.12
C LEU A 28 8.88 -3.47 23.42
N VAL A 29 9.44 -2.46 24.09
CA VAL A 29 10.56 -1.66 23.58
C VAL A 29 11.80 -2.54 23.39
N GLU A 30 12.09 -3.42 24.35
CA GLU A 30 13.22 -4.33 24.27
C GLU A 30 13.07 -5.33 23.13
N GLU A 31 11.88 -5.93 22.96
CA GLU A 31 11.62 -6.86 21.87
C GLU A 31 11.65 -6.17 20.49
N PHE A 32 11.18 -4.93 20.37
CA PHE A 32 11.34 -4.14 19.14
C PHE A 32 12.80 -3.86 18.80
N ARG A 33 13.62 -3.53 19.81
CA ARG A 33 15.07 -3.33 19.60
C ARG A 33 15.76 -4.62 19.20
N LYS A 34 15.42 -5.75 19.83
CA LYS A 34 15.93 -7.08 19.44
C LYS A 34 15.56 -7.44 18.00
N ALA A 35 14.38 -7.03 17.54
CA ALA A 35 13.96 -7.19 16.15
C ALA A 35 14.67 -6.26 15.15
N GLY A 36 15.61 -5.41 15.61
CA GLY A 36 16.39 -4.50 14.77
C GLY A 36 15.66 -3.20 14.41
N LEU A 37 14.60 -2.85 15.16
CA LEU A 37 13.89 -1.59 15.02
C LEU A 37 14.52 -0.50 15.90
N ILE A 38 14.51 0.73 15.39
CA ILE A 38 14.85 1.94 16.13
C ILE A 38 13.59 2.40 16.85
N VAL A 39 13.67 2.48 18.17
CA VAL A 39 12.53 2.79 19.02
C VAL A 39 12.74 4.12 19.72
N ASP A 40 11.78 5.02 19.55
CA ASP A 40 11.71 6.28 20.27
C ASP A 40 10.40 6.37 21.06
N ARG A 41 10.47 6.94 22.26
CA ARG A 41 9.36 6.98 23.22
C ARG A 41 8.93 8.42 23.43
N VAL A 42 7.64 8.68 23.25
CA VAL A 42 7.02 9.99 23.45
C VAL A 42 5.94 9.86 24.52
N VAL A 43 6.22 10.42 25.68
CA VAL A 43 5.29 10.39 26.82
C VAL A 43 4.17 11.39 26.59
N GLY A 44 2.94 10.90 26.44
CA GLY A 44 1.73 11.72 26.42
C GLY A 44 1.09 11.89 27.80
N LEU A 45 -0.08 12.54 27.83
CA LEU A 45 -0.84 12.81 29.06
C LEU A 45 -1.40 11.52 29.70
N GLN A 46 -2.09 10.71 28.90
CA GLN A 46 -2.75 9.47 29.34
C GLN A 46 -2.07 8.21 28.78
N ASN A 47 -1.45 8.33 27.62
CA ASN A 47 -0.81 7.24 26.89
C ASN A 47 0.64 7.60 26.58
N GLU A 48 1.47 6.59 26.42
CA GLU A 48 2.79 6.68 25.84
C GLU A 48 2.74 6.24 24.36
N PHE A 49 3.42 7.00 23.50
CA PHE A 49 3.50 6.74 22.08
C PHE A 49 4.89 6.22 21.76
N ILE A 50 4.97 5.01 21.21
CA ILE A 50 6.21 4.39 20.80
C ILE A 50 6.32 4.55 19.28
N ARG A 51 7.31 5.30 18.85
CA ARG A 51 7.63 5.55 17.44
C ARG A 51 8.66 4.53 16.98
N LEU A 52 8.39 3.87 15.87
CA LEU A 52 9.26 2.84 15.30
C LEU A 52 9.81 3.31 13.95
N GLY A 53 11.12 3.23 13.83
CA GLY A 53 11.87 3.33 12.58
C GLY A 53 12.65 2.04 12.34
N ALA A 54 13.13 1.84 11.13
CA ALA A 54 13.95 0.68 10.78
C ALA A 54 15.05 1.10 9.81
N PRO A 55 16.29 0.62 10.01
CA PRO A 55 17.33 0.69 9.00
C PRO A 55 16.89 0.00 7.71
N ILE A 56 17.41 0.48 6.58
CA ILE A 56 17.09 -0.09 5.27
C ILE A 56 17.44 -1.57 5.16
N GLU A 57 18.49 -2.02 5.83
CA GLU A 57 18.89 -3.43 5.89
C GLU A 57 17.85 -4.32 6.58
N THR A 58 17.29 -3.86 7.70
CA THR A 58 16.23 -4.58 8.43
C THR A 58 14.98 -4.69 7.56
N LEU A 59 14.61 -3.60 6.88
CA LEU A 59 13.49 -3.60 5.94
C LEU A 59 13.74 -4.50 4.74
N GLY A 60 14.98 -4.55 4.25
CA GLY A 60 15.41 -5.41 3.15
C GLY A 60 15.32 -6.89 3.48
N LYS A 61 15.76 -7.30 4.66
CA LYS A 61 15.61 -8.69 5.14
C LYS A 61 14.14 -9.08 5.25
N ALA A 62 13.33 -8.22 5.87
CA ALA A 62 11.89 -8.45 5.96
C ALA A 62 11.20 -8.50 4.58
N ALA A 63 11.64 -7.66 3.63
CA ALA A 63 11.14 -7.67 2.26
C ALA A 63 11.44 -9.00 1.54
N ALA A 64 12.65 -9.55 1.75
CA ALA A 64 13.05 -10.84 1.20
C ALA A 64 12.25 -12.00 1.82
N GLU A 65 12.06 -11.98 3.15
CA GLU A 65 11.21 -12.96 3.86
C GLU A 65 9.75 -12.91 3.39
N LEU A 66 9.22 -11.70 3.14
CA LEU A 66 7.89 -11.49 2.56
C LEU A 66 7.80 -11.88 1.08
N GLN A 67 8.93 -12.21 0.44
CA GLN A 67 9.02 -12.52 -0.98
C GLN A 67 8.46 -11.39 -1.86
N LEU A 68 8.70 -10.14 -1.47
CA LEU A 68 8.27 -8.99 -2.26
C LEU A 68 8.88 -9.09 -3.66
N LYS A 69 8.13 -8.71 -4.68
CA LYS A 69 8.63 -8.67 -6.05
C LYS A 69 8.88 -7.22 -6.44
N LYS A 70 10.00 -6.99 -7.12
CA LYS A 70 10.39 -5.67 -7.59
C LYS A 70 10.93 -5.75 -9.02
N ARG A 71 10.79 -4.63 -9.71
CA ARG A 71 11.31 -4.47 -11.07
C ARG A 71 12.83 -4.39 -11.07
N THR A 72 13.45 -4.98 -12.09
CA THR A 72 14.91 -4.95 -12.29
C THR A 72 15.29 -4.21 -13.55
N HIS A 73 16.50 -3.64 -13.57
CA HIS A 73 17.08 -2.94 -14.72
C HIS A 73 17.51 -3.85 -15.87
N ILE A 74 17.38 -5.17 -15.72
CA ILE A 74 17.88 -6.18 -16.68
C ILE A 74 17.21 -6.05 -18.06
N GLY A 75 16.02 -5.44 -18.15
CA GLY A 75 15.33 -5.16 -19.41
C GLY A 75 15.87 -3.94 -20.18
N ASP A 76 16.48 -2.97 -19.50
CA ASP A 76 16.76 -1.65 -20.10
C ASP A 76 18.01 -1.66 -20.99
N ASN A 77 18.99 -2.53 -20.72
CA ASN A 77 20.21 -2.63 -21.53
C ASN A 77 19.97 -3.18 -22.96
N HIS A 78 18.81 -3.78 -23.24
CA HIS A 78 18.44 -4.23 -24.59
C HIS A 78 17.84 -3.11 -25.45
N GLU A 79 17.49 -1.94 -24.89
CA GLU A 79 16.93 -0.82 -25.65
C GLU A 79 17.92 -0.28 -26.69
N ILE A 80 19.22 -0.20 -26.38
CA ILE A 80 20.23 0.30 -27.34
C ILE A 80 20.39 -0.67 -28.52
N PHE A 81 20.27 -1.97 -28.29
CA PHE A 81 20.43 -2.98 -29.34
C PHE A 81 19.17 -3.12 -30.22
N LEU A 82 17.98 -2.93 -29.66
CA LEU A 82 16.72 -2.98 -30.41
C LEU A 82 16.42 -1.67 -31.16
N GLN A 83 16.82 -0.50 -30.64
CA GLN A 83 16.74 0.77 -31.37
C GLN A 83 17.59 0.77 -32.65
N LEU A 84 18.70 0.02 -32.68
CA LEU A 84 19.53 -0.14 -33.89
C LEU A 84 18.96 -1.13 -34.91
N LEU A 85 18.08 -2.05 -34.51
CA LEU A 85 17.62 -3.16 -35.36
C LEU A 85 16.20 -2.98 -35.93
N LEU A 86 15.31 -2.20 -35.29
CA LEU A 86 13.92 -2.06 -35.73
C LEU A 86 13.51 -0.60 -35.87
N ASN A 87 13.63 -0.10 -37.09
CA ASN A 87 13.14 1.21 -37.53
C ASN A 87 11.61 1.19 -37.69
N SER A 88 10.88 0.97 -36.58
CA SER A 88 9.42 0.77 -36.55
C SER A 88 8.81 1.54 -35.38
N GLU A 89 7.80 2.36 -35.66
CA GLU A 89 7.08 3.26 -34.73
C GLU A 89 6.23 2.56 -33.65
N HIS A 90 6.45 1.26 -33.40
CA HIS A 90 5.80 0.53 -32.32
C HIS A 90 6.82 0.17 -31.23
N THR A 91 7.09 1.14 -30.36
CA THR A 91 7.82 0.97 -29.10
C THR A 91 6.99 0.08 -28.15
N ILE A 92 7.14 -1.24 -28.28
CA ILE A 92 6.76 -2.15 -27.21
C ILE A 92 7.84 -2.01 -26.15
N LEU A 93 7.58 -1.16 -25.15
CA LEU A 93 8.39 -1.05 -23.93
C LEU A 93 8.54 -2.45 -23.32
N VAL A 94 9.69 -3.10 -23.55
CA VAL A 94 10.09 -4.29 -22.80
C VAL A 94 10.56 -3.78 -21.44
N SER A 95 9.59 -3.33 -20.66
CA SER A 95 9.74 -2.86 -19.29
C SER A 95 10.30 -4.00 -18.44
N GLY A 96 11.27 -3.70 -17.57
CA GLY A 96 12.02 -4.65 -16.74
C GLY A 96 11.20 -5.80 -16.13
N VAL A 97 11.85 -6.96 -15.99
CA VAL A 97 11.24 -8.16 -15.41
C VAL A 97 11.12 -7.99 -13.90
N ASP A 98 9.93 -8.29 -13.39
CA ASP A 98 9.70 -8.28 -11.95
C ASP A 98 10.21 -9.60 -11.34
N LEU A 99 11.20 -9.49 -10.45
CA LEU A 99 11.85 -10.61 -9.78
C LEU A 99 11.62 -10.56 -8.27
N GLN A 100 11.72 -11.72 -7.62
CA GLN A 100 11.65 -11.81 -6.16
C GLN A 100 12.85 -11.07 -5.55
N PHE A 101 12.56 -10.21 -4.58
CA PHE A 101 13.53 -9.37 -3.91
C PHE A 101 14.48 -10.21 -3.07
N HIS A 102 15.78 -10.02 -3.31
CA HIS A 102 16.87 -10.58 -2.52
C HIS A 102 17.78 -9.43 -2.09
N TRP A 103 18.11 -9.38 -0.80
CA TRP A 103 18.93 -8.29 -0.25
C TRP A 103 20.34 -8.27 -0.84
N ASP A 104 20.92 -9.45 -1.09
CA ASP A 104 22.28 -9.58 -1.66
C ASP A 104 22.39 -9.02 -3.09
N GLU A 105 21.27 -8.90 -3.80
CA GLU A 105 21.18 -8.41 -5.18
C GLU A 105 20.47 -7.05 -5.28
N VAL A 106 20.50 -6.25 -4.19
CA VAL A 106 19.76 -4.98 -4.10
C VAL A 106 20.07 -3.99 -5.24
N GLU A 107 21.29 -4.02 -5.78
CA GLU A 107 21.74 -3.15 -6.87
C GLU A 107 21.06 -3.45 -8.22
N ALA A 108 20.51 -4.65 -8.40
CA ALA A 108 19.83 -5.05 -9.63
C ALA A 108 18.39 -4.49 -9.73
N PHE A 109 17.82 -4.06 -8.60
CA PHE A 109 16.44 -3.60 -8.50
C PHE A 109 16.31 -2.10 -8.75
N GLU A 110 15.24 -1.72 -9.44
CA GLU A 110 14.91 -0.34 -9.74
C GLU A 110 14.53 0.44 -8.47
N ARG A 111 15.09 1.64 -8.33
CA ARG A 111 14.76 2.58 -7.26
C ARG A 111 13.64 3.51 -7.70
N GLN A 112 12.92 4.05 -6.72
CA GLN A 112 11.92 5.08 -7.00
C GLN A 112 12.56 6.38 -7.49
N PRO A 113 11.76 7.29 -8.09
CA PRO A 113 12.23 8.60 -8.54
C PRO A 113 12.85 9.47 -7.42
N ASP A 114 12.49 9.20 -6.16
CA ASP A 114 13.06 9.88 -4.99
C ASP A 114 14.37 9.24 -4.48
N GLY A 115 14.85 8.19 -5.15
CA GLY A 115 16.05 7.42 -4.78
C GLY A 115 15.80 6.32 -3.74
N SER A 116 14.59 6.26 -3.16
CA SER A 116 14.23 5.24 -2.18
C SER A 116 14.14 3.86 -2.82
N LEU A 117 14.60 2.84 -2.09
CA LEU A 117 14.52 1.45 -2.55
C LEU A 117 13.09 0.90 -2.42
N PHE A 118 12.40 1.27 -1.34
CA PHE A 118 11.05 0.79 -1.03
C PHE A 118 10.07 1.94 -1.00
N SER A 119 8.88 1.70 -1.55
CA SER A 119 7.74 2.60 -1.44
C SER A 119 7.29 2.64 0.00
N TRP A 120 6.61 3.72 0.39
CA TRP A 120 6.11 3.85 1.75
C TRP A 120 5.22 2.64 2.12
N PHE A 121 4.40 2.18 1.17
CA PHE A 121 3.55 1.02 1.39
C PHE A 121 4.35 -0.29 1.55
N GLU A 122 5.39 -0.54 0.75
CA GLU A 122 6.27 -1.70 0.93
C GLU A 122 6.97 -1.67 2.29
N ARG A 123 7.46 -0.50 2.72
CA ARG A 123 8.06 -0.31 4.05
C ARG A 123 7.05 -0.65 5.15
N TYR A 124 5.83 -0.13 5.04
CA TYR A 124 4.72 -0.45 5.95
C TYR A 124 4.44 -1.97 6.04
N CYS A 125 4.56 -2.70 4.94
CA CYS A 125 4.43 -4.16 4.94
C CYS A 125 5.55 -4.83 5.74
N CYS A 126 6.80 -4.40 5.51
CA CYS A 126 7.95 -4.91 6.24
C CYS A 126 7.82 -4.64 7.74
N TYR A 127 7.44 -3.43 8.16
CA TYR A 127 7.18 -3.15 9.58
C TYR A 127 6.12 -4.07 10.15
N ARG A 128 5.00 -4.23 9.45
CA ARG A 128 3.92 -5.09 9.93
C ARG A 128 4.38 -6.54 10.07
N HIS A 129 5.16 -7.05 9.12
CA HIS A 129 5.76 -8.38 9.21
C HIS A 129 6.69 -8.53 10.42
N ILE A 130 7.58 -7.55 10.64
CA ILE A 130 8.52 -7.57 11.77
C ILE A 130 7.76 -7.50 13.10
N ILE A 131 6.93 -6.47 13.29
CA ILE A 131 6.27 -6.17 14.58
C ILE A 131 5.32 -7.30 14.98
N TYR A 132 4.54 -7.85 14.04
CA TYR A 132 3.64 -8.97 14.33
C TYR A 132 4.33 -10.34 14.29
N GLY A 133 5.57 -10.41 13.78
CA GLY A 133 6.42 -11.60 13.79
C GLY A 133 7.17 -11.81 15.10
N ILE A 134 7.16 -10.83 16.01
CA ILE A 134 7.80 -10.94 17.32
C ILE A 134 7.04 -11.95 18.18
N VAL A 135 7.68 -13.09 18.44
CA VAL A 135 7.15 -14.19 19.23
C VAL A 135 8.01 -14.47 20.45
N ASN A 136 7.42 -15.10 21.48
CA ASN A 136 8.19 -15.49 22.65
C ASN A 136 9.16 -16.62 22.26
N THR A 137 10.45 -16.31 22.19
CA THR A 137 11.52 -17.29 21.94
C THR A 137 11.98 -18.01 23.21
N SER A 138 11.51 -17.58 24.38
CA SER A 138 11.85 -18.18 25.67
C SER A 138 11.11 -19.51 25.85
N THR A 139 11.71 -20.41 26.62
CA THR A 139 11.10 -21.70 26.99
C THR A 139 10.00 -21.59 28.03
N SER A 140 9.80 -20.40 28.61
CA SER A 140 8.90 -20.17 29.73
C SER A 140 7.94 -19.02 29.44
N THR A 141 6.74 -19.12 30.03
CA THR A 141 5.72 -18.08 29.95
C THR A 141 6.18 -16.84 30.70
N VAL A 142 6.20 -15.71 30.01
CA VAL A 142 6.50 -14.40 30.61
C VAL A 142 5.20 -13.78 31.09
N VAL A 143 5.15 -13.36 32.36
CA VAL A 143 3.98 -12.68 32.92
C VAL A 143 4.20 -11.19 32.80
N LEU A 144 3.32 -10.52 32.06
CA LEU A 144 3.31 -9.08 31.89
C LEU A 144 2.19 -8.49 32.74
N LYS A 145 2.44 -7.37 33.42
CA LYS A 145 1.45 -6.72 34.27
C LYS A 145 1.15 -5.32 33.76
N SER A 146 -0.13 -5.00 33.64
CA SER A 146 -0.58 -3.67 33.24
C SER A 146 -1.90 -3.36 33.94
N ASP A 147 -1.93 -2.32 34.78
CA ASP A 147 -3.16 -1.86 35.45
C ASP A 147 -3.97 -2.96 36.15
N GLY A 148 -3.28 -3.92 36.79
CA GLY A 148 -3.92 -5.05 37.48
C GLY A 148 -4.35 -6.20 36.58
N ILE A 149 -4.12 -6.10 35.27
CA ILE A 149 -4.28 -7.20 34.31
C ILE A 149 -2.96 -7.95 34.21
N GLU A 150 -3.01 -9.26 34.41
CA GLU A 150 -1.89 -10.16 34.19
C GLU A 150 -2.05 -10.84 32.82
N VAL A 151 -1.04 -10.67 31.97
CA VAL A 151 -1.00 -11.25 30.63
C VAL A 151 0.09 -12.30 30.58
N HIS A 152 -0.31 -13.53 30.24
CA HIS A 152 0.60 -14.66 30.11
C HIS A 152 1.06 -14.79 28.64
N TRP A 153 2.31 -14.40 28.38
CA TRP A 153 2.89 -14.51 27.05
C TRP A 153 3.55 -15.89 26.86
N GLU A 154 2.82 -16.81 26.23
CA GLU A 154 3.26 -18.18 25.98
C GLU A 154 4.32 -18.28 24.87
N PRO A 155 5.22 -19.29 24.92
CA PRO A 155 6.20 -19.57 23.88
C PRO A 155 5.57 -19.67 22.47
N GLY A 156 6.19 -19.02 21.49
CA GLY A 156 5.75 -19.04 20.08
C GLY A 156 4.52 -18.18 19.76
N LYS A 157 3.90 -17.52 20.74
CA LYS A 157 2.77 -16.59 20.47
C LYS A 157 3.26 -15.17 20.15
N PRO A 158 2.60 -14.46 19.22
CA PRO A 158 2.99 -13.10 18.86
C PRO A 158 2.64 -12.08 19.96
N LEU A 159 3.64 -11.32 20.41
CA LEU A 159 3.51 -10.38 21.54
C LEU A 159 2.45 -9.32 21.27
N LEU A 160 2.55 -8.63 20.14
CA LEU A 160 1.70 -7.49 19.85
C LEU A 160 0.21 -7.88 19.76
N ARG A 161 -0.11 -9.03 19.13
CA ARG A 161 -1.50 -9.48 19.01
C ARG A 161 -2.12 -9.81 20.37
N ILE A 162 -1.35 -10.39 21.28
CA ILE A 162 -1.85 -10.67 22.63
C ILE A 162 -2.17 -9.34 23.33
N LEU A 163 -1.25 -8.38 23.28
CA LEU A 163 -1.44 -7.08 23.94
C LEU A 163 -2.60 -6.27 23.34
N GLU A 164 -2.83 -6.37 22.03
CA GLU A 164 -4.01 -5.81 21.36
C GLU A 164 -5.30 -6.50 21.81
N SER A 165 -5.32 -7.83 21.88
CA SER A 165 -6.50 -8.60 22.28
C SER A 165 -6.95 -8.32 23.72
N VAL A 166 -5.99 -7.98 24.60
CA VAL A 166 -6.25 -7.58 25.99
C VAL A 166 -6.59 -6.09 26.11
N GLY A 167 -6.36 -5.29 25.05
CA GLY A 167 -6.58 -3.85 25.06
C GLY A 167 -5.47 -3.04 25.75
N ILE A 168 -4.31 -3.64 26.01
CA ILE A 168 -3.12 -2.93 26.51
C ILE A 168 -2.52 -2.10 25.39
N VAL A 169 -2.34 -2.68 24.20
CA VAL A 169 -2.00 -1.89 23.01
C VAL A 169 -3.31 -1.37 22.45
N LYS A 170 -3.50 -0.05 22.52
CA LYS A 170 -4.76 0.59 22.09
C LYS A 170 -4.84 0.66 20.57
N GLU A 171 -3.73 1.01 19.93
CA GLU A 171 -3.68 1.21 18.50
C GLU A 171 -2.24 1.08 17.98
N VAL A 172 -2.11 0.54 16.77
CA VAL A 172 -0.91 0.56 15.97
C VAL A 172 -1.26 1.21 14.64
N PHE A 173 -0.67 2.37 14.37
CA PHE A 173 -1.00 3.14 13.17
C PHE A 173 0.27 3.56 12.43
N PRO A 174 0.22 3.63 11.09
CA PRO A 174 1.33 4.18 10.34
C PRO A 174 1.34 5.70 10.39
N VAL A 175 2.53 6.29 10.47
CA VAL A 175 2.75 7.73 10.47
C VAL A 175 2.89 8.21 9.02
N HIS A 176 2.08 9.18 8.63
CA HIS A 176 2.12 9.74 7.28
C HIS A 176 3.34 10.63 7.05
N ASP A 177 3.92 10.51 5.86
CA ASP A 177 4.86 11.51 5.36
C ASP A 177 4.06 12.71 4.83
N GLU A 178 4.10 13.82 5.58
CA GLU A 178 3.40 15.05 5.22
C GLU A 178 3.86 15.60 3.86
N LYS A 179 5.13 15.43 3.48
CA LYS A 179 5.67 15.98 2.23
C LYS A 179 5.07 15.24 1.04
N LYS A 180 5.14 13.90 1.05
CA LYS A 180 4.54 13.04 0.01
C LYS A 180 3.03 13.25 -0.08
N THR A 181 2.35 13.31 1.06
CA THR A 181 0.90 13.54 1.12
C THR A 181 0.52 14.89 0.50
N LYS A 182 1.21 15.98 0.87
CA LYS A 182 0.94 17.32 0.33
C LYS A 182 1.25 17.41 -1.17
N GLN A 183 2.30 16.74 -1.63
CA GLN A 183 2.63 16.69 -3.05
C GLN A 183 1.54 15.97 -3.85
N LEU A 184 1.13 14.78 -3.41
CA LEU A 184 0.06 14.01 -4.04
C LEU A 184 -1.28 14.77 -4.04
N LEU A 185 -1.59 15.45 -2.94
CA LEU A 185 -2.80 16.29 -2.85
C LEU A 185 -2.75 17.45 -3.86
N ARG A 186 -1.60 18.10 -4.02
CA ARG A 186 -1.43 19.22 -4.97
C ARG A 186 -1.46 18.79 -6.43
N SER A 187 -0.76 17.71 -6.78
CA SER A 187 -0.64 17.26 -8.17
C SER A 187 -1.90 16.60 -8.70
N TRP A 188 -2.66 15.95 -7.83
CA TRP A 188 -3.84 15.18 -8.20
C TRP A 188 -5.14 15.78 -7.66
N ALA A 189 -5.36 15.76 -6.34
CA ALA A 189 -6.68 16.05 -5.77
C ALA A 189 -7.12 17.51 -5.97
N LEU A 190 -6.16 18.44 -5.97
CA LEU A 190 -6.40 19.88 -6.15
C LEU A 190 -6.20 20.35 -7.60
N ASN A 191 -5.73 19.47 -8.50
CA ASN A 191 -5.55 19.81 -9.89
C ASN A 191 -6.87 19.65 -10.66
N TRP A 192 -7.68 20.71 -10.66
CA TRP A 192 -9.01 20.72 -11.28
C TRP A 192 -9.00 20.49 -12.80
N TRP A 193 -7.88 20.81 -13.47
CA TRP A 193 -7.78 20.68 -14.93
C TRP A 193 -7.73 19.21 -15.39
N ASP A 194 -7.19 18.32 -14.54
CA ASP A 194 -6.99 16.90 -14.83
C ASP A 194 -7.95 15.99 -14.05
N PHE A 195 -9.23 16.37 -13.97
CA PHE A 195 -10.27 15.65 -13.20
C PHE A 195 -10.36 14.14 -13.47
N THR A 196 -9.90 13.68 -14.64
CA THR A 196 -10.01 12.29 -15.06
C THR A 196 -8.67 11.55 -15.13
N VAL A 197 -7.52 12.24 -15.07
CA VAL A 197 -6.20 11.61 -15.08
C VAL A 197 -5.73 11.50 -13.64
N GLN A 198 -5.72 10.27 -13.10
CA GLN A 198 -5.33 10.01 -11.72
C GLN A 198 -4.00 9.25 -11.70
N PRO A 199 -3.02 9.64 -10.87
CA PRO A 199 -1.76 8.94 -10.72
C PRO A 199 -1.94 7.70 -9.83
N ILE A 200 -2.61 6.68 -10.38
CA ILE A 200 -3.00 5.47 -9.65
C ILE A 200 -1.80 4.68 -9.11
N ASP A 201 -0.63 4.77 -9.75
CA ASP A 201 0.59 4.11 -9.27
C ASP A 201 1.17 4.80 -8.04
N ASP A 202 1.21 6.13 -8.02
CA ASP A 202 1.68 6.90 -6.87
C ASP A 202 0.75 6.70 -5.67
N ILE A 203 -0.56 6.66 -5.92
CA ILE A 203 -1.56 6.32 -4.91
C ILE A 203 -1.32 4.89 -4.39
N CYS A 204 -0.98 3.93 -5.26
CA CYS A 204 -0.68 2.56 -4.86
C CYS A 204 0.61 2.46 -4.04
N ASN A 205 1.66 3.19 -4.43
CA ASN A 205 2.95 3.19 -3.73
C ASN A 205 2.84 3.82 -2.33
N TYR A 206 1.90 4.75 -2.13
CA TYR A 206 1.70 5.40 -0.83
C TYR A 206 0.59 4.76 0.02
N TYR A 207 -0.61 4.59 -0.52
CA TYR A 207 -1.77 4.07 0.22
C TYR A 207 -2.04 2.58 0.04
N GLY A 208 -1.38 1.96 -0.93
CA GLY A 208 -1.54 0.54 -1.22
C GLY A 208 -2.64 0.20 -2.22
N THR A 209 -2.66 -1.09 -2.57
CA THR A 209 -3.49 -1.62 -3.66
C THR A 209 -5.00 -1.48 -3.41
N LYS A 210 -5.46 -1.64 -2.15
CA LYS A 210 -6.89 -1.56 -1.81
C LYS A 210 -7.44 -0.15 -2.11
N ILE A 211 -6.73 0.88 -1.65
CA ILE A 211 -7.11 2.29 -1.85
C ILE A 211 -6.88 2.70 -3.32
N ALA A 212 -5.78 2.29 -3.94
CA ALA A 212 -5.53 2.59 -5.36
C ALA A 212 -6.57 1.96 -6.30
N SER A 213 -7.04 0.74 -6.01
CA SER A 213 -8.09 0.08 -6.80
C SER A 213 -9.42 0.84 -6.70
N TYR A 214 -9.76 1.38 -5.52
CA TYR A 214 -10.92 2.24 -5.34
C TYR A 214 -10.84 3.50 -6.21
N PHE A 215 -9.72 4.24 -6.16
CA PHE A 215 -9.56 5.43 -6.98
C PHE A 215 -9.49 5.11 -8.48
N ALA A 216 -8.87 3.99 -8.86
CA ALA A 216 -8.85 3.52 -10.25
C ALA A 216 -10.25 3.17 -10.78
N PHE A 217 -11.12 2.58 -9.94
CA PHE A 217 -12.53 2.35 -10.24
C PHE A 217 -13.26 3.67 -10.41
N LEU A 218 -13.14 4.57 -9.43
CA LEU A 218 -13.80 5.87 -9.42
C LEU A 218 -13.45 6.67 -10.68
N GLY A 219 -12.16 6.77 -11.01
CA GLY A 219 -11.70 7.48 -12.21
C GLY A 219 -12.20 6.87 -13.51
N MET A 220 -12.31 5.54 -13.60
CA MET A 220 -12.89 4.88 -14.77
C MET A 220 -14.40 5.13 -14.85
N TYR A 221 -15.11 4.99 -13.73
CA TYR A 221 -16.55 5.19 -13.65
C TYR A 221 -16.95 6.61 -14.05
N THR A 222 -16.25 7.62 -13.52
CA THR A 222 -16.48 9.02 -13.86
C THR A 222 -16.30 9.28 -15.37
N LYS A 223 -15.24 8.73 -15.99
CA LYS A 223 -15.06 8.83 -17.46
C LYS A 223 -16.19 8.15 -18.23
N TRP A 224 -16.60 6.96 -17.79
CA TRP A 224 -17.62 6.17 -18.47
C TRP A 224 -19.02 6.78 -18.36
N ILE A 225 -19.35 7.44 -17.25
CA ILE A 225 -20.62 8.14 -17.05
C ILE A 225 -20.79 9.34 -17.99
N LEU A 226 -19.71 9.94 -18.48
CA LEU A 226 -19.80 11.08 -19.40
C LEU A 226 -20.62 10.73 -20.66
N PHE A 227 -20.54 9.50 -21.15
CA PHE A 227 -21.31 9.07 -22.32
C PHE A 227 -22.83 9.00 -22.04
N PRO A 228 -23.32 8.26 -21.03
CA PRO A 228 -24.72 8.31 -20.62
C PRO A 228 -25.21 9.70 -20.27
N ALA A 229 -24.39 10.52 -19.59
CA ALA A 229 -24.76 11.86 -19.20
C ALA A 229 -24.96 12.78 -20.41
N ALA A 230 -24.04 12.75 -21.38
CA ALA A 230 -24.19 13.49 -22.62
C ALA A 230 -25.43 13.03 -23.40
N PHE A 231 -25.64 11.71 -23.53
CA PHE A 231 -26.81 11.19 -24.25
C PHE A 231 -28.12 11.56 -23.54
N GLY A 232 -28.19 11.41 -22.22
CA GLY A 232 -29.35 11.83 -21.43
C GLY A 232 -29.65 13.33 -21.58
N LEU A 233 -28.62 14.17 -21.57
CA LEU A 233 -28.78 15.61 -21.78
C LEU A 233 -29.32 15.92 -23.19
N THR A 234 -28.86 15.22 -24.23
CA THR A 234 -29.40 15.41 -25.60
C THR A 234 -30.86 15.00 -25.69
N VAL A 235 -31.28 13.91 -25.06
CA VAL A 235 -32.68 13.46 -25.01
C VAL A 235 -33.57 14.46 -24.27
N GLN A 236 -33.02 15.14 -23.25
CA GLN A 236 -33.74 16.13 -22.46
C GLN A 236 -33.90 17.49 -23.18
N LEU A 237 -32.89 17.92 -23.94
CA LEU A 237 -32.86 19.27 -24.55
C LEU A 237 -33.44 19.31 -25.97
N VAL A 238 -33.43 18.19 -26.69
CA VAL A 238 -33.93 18.11 -28.06
C VAL A 238 -35.34 17.53 -28.07
N ASP A 239 -36.27 18.22 -28.71
CA ASP A 239 -37.61 17.71 -28.96
C ASP A 239 -37.61 16.85 -30.24
N PHE A 240 -37.81 15.54 -30.09
CA PHE A 240 -37.87 14.59 -31.21
C PHE A 240 -39.30 14.35 -31.74
N GLY A 241 -40.30 15.07 -31.21
CA GLY A 241 -41.69 14.96 -31.64
C GLY A 241 -42.20 13.51 -31.64
N SER A 242 -42.67 13.02 -32.80
CA SER A 242 -43.20 11.66 -32.94
C SER A 242 -42.17 10.54 -32.71
N LEU A 243 -40.86 10.83 -32.80
CA LEU A 243 -39.81 9.83 -32.61
C LEU A 243 -39.41 9.63 -31.13
N GLN A 244 -39.93 10.45 -30.21
CA GLN A 244 -39.54 10.48 -28.81
C GLN A 244 -39.62 9.09 -28.13
N LEU A 245 -40.66 8.31 -28.40
CA LEU A 245 -40.82 6.96 -27.82
C LEU A 245 -39.74 5.99 -28.29
N PHE A 246 -39.32 6.08 -29.56
CA PHE A 246 -38.24 5.26 -30.10
C PHE A 246 -36.88 5.67 -29.53
N VAL A 247 -36.63 6.98 -29.42
CA VAL A 247 -35.41 7.53 -28.81
C VAL A 247 -35.31 7.12 -27.33
N LEU A 248 -36.41 7.20 -26.58
CA LEU A 248 -36.46 6.80 -25.18
C LEU A 248 -36.19 5.29 -25.02
N SER A 249 -36.77 4.46 -25.88
CA SER A 249 -36.50 3.01 -25.89
C SER A 249 -35.03 2.71 -26.19
N ALA A 250 -34.44 3.41 -27.16
CA ALA A 250 -33.03 3.30 -27.50
C ALA A 250 -32.12 3.77 -26.34
N PHE A 251 -32.51 4.81 -25.62
CA PHE A 251 -31.80 5.28 -24.42
C PHE A 251 -31.73 4.20 -23.34
N PHE A 252 -32.85 3.55 -22.99
CA PHE A 252 -32.84 2.48 -21.99
C PHE A 252 -31.97 1.29 -22.41
N ILE A 253 -32.05 0.87 -23.67
CA ILE A 253 -31.19 -0.20 -24.21
C ILE A 253 -29.71 0.21 -24.13
N SER A 254 -29.40 1.46 -24.47
CA SER A 254 -28.05 2.01 -24.38
C SER A 254 -27.52 2.03 -22.94
N ILE A 255 -28.33 2.42 -21.96
CA ILE A 255 -27.96 2.41 -20.53
C ILE A 255 -27.68 0.99 -20.03
N VAL A 256 -28.53 0.02 -20.37
CA VAL A 256 -28.31 -1.39 -19.99
C VAL A 256 -27.03 -1.93 -20.65
N SER A 257 -26.84 -1.65 -21.94
CA SER A 257 -25.61 -2.02 -22.66
C SER A 257 -24.38 -1.39 -22.03
N TRP A 258 -24.43 -0.09 -21.73
CA TRP A 258 -23.37 0.64 -21.05
C TRP A 258 -23.02 0.01 -19.69
N ALA A 259 -24.01 -0.34 -18.87
CA ALA A 259 -23.78 -0.95 -17.56
C ALA A 259 -23.05 -2.29 -17.67
N VAL A 260 -23.47 -3.14 -18.62
CA VAL A 260 -22.81 -4.43 -18.88
C VAL A 260 -21.38 -4.22 -19.37
N LEU A 261 -21.18 -3.34 -20.36
CA LEU A 261 -19.86 -3.04 -20.90
C LEU A 261 -18.93 -2.47 -19.83
N PHE A 262 -19.40 -1.50 -19.03
CA PHE A 262 -18.62 -0.90 -17.95
C PHE A 262 -18.11 -1.96 -16.99
N LEU A 263 -18.98 -2.86 -16.52
CA LEU A 263 -18.59 -3.92 -15.59
C LEU A 263 -17.58 -4.89 -16.22
N GLN A 264 -17.72 -5.25 -17.50
CA GLN A 264 -16.78 -6.14 -18.17
C GLN A 264 -15.41 -5.49 -18.37
N PHE A 265 -15.38 -4.23 -18.81
CA PHE A 265 -14.14 -3.48 -18.95
C PHE A 265 -13.48 -3.24 -17.59
N TRP A 266 -14.26 -3.00 -16.53
CA TRP A 266 -13.72 -2.87 -15.19
C TRP A 266 -13.07 -4.16 -14.72
N LYS A 267 -13.70 -5.32 -14.91
CA LYS A 267 -13.10 -6.62 -14.59
C LYS A 267 -11.75 -6.81 -15.27
N ARG A 268 -11.67 -6.51 -16.58
CA ARG A 268 -10.42 -6.58 -17.34
C ARG A 268 -9.37 -5.60 -16.82
N LYS A 269 -9.74 -4.34 -16.58
CA LYS A 269 -8.83 -3.31 -16.06
C LYS A 269 -8.32 -3.66 -14.66
N ASN A 270 -9.22 -4.08 -13.76
CA ASN A 270 -8.87 -4.48 -12.40
C ASN A 270 -7.90 -5.66 -12.41
N SER A 271 -8.13 -6.67 -13.24
CA SER A 271 -7.19 -7.79 -13.40
C SER A 271 -5.82 -7.32 -13.89
N ALA A 272 -5.76 -6.43 -14.89
CA ALA A 272 -4.50 -5.88 -15.38
C ALA A 272 -3.76 -5.04 -14.31
N LEU A 273 -4.50 -4.26 -13.51
CA LEU A 273 -3.94 -3.47 -12.40
C LEU A 273 -3.40 -4.36 -11.28
N LEU A 274 -4.13 -5.42 -10.91
CA LEU A 274 -3.68 -6.37 -9.89
C LEU A 274 -2.41 -7.12 -10.30
N VAL A 275 -2.28 -7.44 -11.60
CA VAL A 275 -1.03 -8.03 -12.14
C VAL A 275 0.08 -6.98 -12.17
N ARG A 276 -0.20 -5.75 -12.60
CA ARG A 276 0.81 -4.67 -12.65
C ARG A 276 1.36 -4.29 -11.27
N TRP A 277 0.48 -4.22 -10.28
CA TRP A 277 0.85 -3.99 -8.88
C TRP A 277 1.26 -5.28 -8.16
N GLN A 278 1.32 -6.39 -8.91
CA GLN A 278 1.85 -7.68 -8.51
C GLN A 278 1.34 -8.24 -7.18
N MET A 279 0.06 -8.05 -6.79
CA MET A 279 -0.53 -8.61 -5.54
C MET A 279 0.54 -8.82 -4.44
N ASN A 280 1.21 -7.73 -4.03
CA ASN A 280 2.41 -7.73 -3.18
C ASN A 280 2.12 -8.21 -1.74
N TYR A 281 1.53 -9.39 -1.58
CA TYR A 281 1.27 -10.03 -0.30
C TYR A 281 1.23 -11.55 -0.42
N PRO A 282 1.98 -12.29 0.41
CA PRO A 282 1.56 -13.63 0.76
C PRO A 282 0.17 -13.53 1.39
N ALA A 283 -0.75 -14.39 0.95
CA ALA A 283 -2.16 -14.45 1.32
C ALA A 283 -2.46 -14.59 2.85
N GLY A 284 -1.45 -14.51 3.72
CA GLY A 284 -1.54 -14.70 5.17
C GLY A 284 -1.79 -13.43 6.01
N VAL A 285 -1.67 -12.22 5.44
CA VAL A 285 -1.84 -10.99 6.24
C VAL A 285 -3.31 -10.65 6.49
N ASP A 286 -4.22 -11.05 5.58
CA ASP A 286 -5.66 -10.76 5.67
C ASP A 286 -6.41 -11.76 6.58
N ASN A 287 -5.72 -12.77 7.13
CA ASN A 287 -6.30 -13.71 8.09
C ASN A 287 -6.37 -13.15 9.52
N GLY A 288 -5.69 -12.03 9.82
CA GLY A 288 -5.80 -11.36 11.12
C GLY A 288 -7.07 -10.49 11.23
N SER A 289 -7.48 -9.85 10.14
CA SER A 289 -8.63 -8.95 10.08
C SER A 289 -9.97 -9.69 10.02
N ARG A 290 -10.03 -10.89 9.43
CA ARG A 290 -11.27 -11.70 9.41
C ARG A 290 -11.67 -12.28 10.76
N LEU A 291 -10.78 -12.27 11.76
CA LEU A 291 -11.10 -12.71 13.12
C LEU A 291 -11.77 -11.60 13.97
N LEU A 292 -11.84 -10.36 13.48
CA LEU A 292 -12.45 -9.24 14.20
C LEU A 292 -13.81 -8.79 13.61
N GLU A 293 -14.21 -9.32 12.45
CA GLU A 293 -15.53 -9.06 11.84
C GLU A 293 -16.49 -10.27 11.96
N GLY A 294 -16.10 -11.27 12.76
CA GLY A 294 -16.80 -12.55 12.89
C GLY A 294 -17.04 -12.98 14.33
N GLU A 295 -17.48 -12.06 15.20
CA GLU A 295 -18.23 -12.36 16.43
C GLU A 295 -19.35 -11.32 16.62
#